data_AF-A0A7L4RGP0-F1
#
_entry.id   AF-A0A7L4RGP0-F1
#
_cell.length_a   1.000
_cell.length_b   1.000
_cell.length_c   1.000
_cell.angle_alpha   90.00
_cell.angle_beta   90.00
_cell.angle_gamma   90.00
#
_symmetry.space_group_name_H-M   'P 1'
#
loop_
_entity.id
_entity.type
_entity.pdbx_description
1 polymer ?
#
loop_
_entity_poly.entity_id
_entity_poly.type
_entity_poly.pdbx_seq_one_letter_code
_entity_poly.pdbx_strand_id
1 'polypeptide(L)'
;FDVTWSDTNNLTGNTARNNTVVGYYLESSTGNSFANNTANKSVDGFRLLTSDGNMFYGNTAFNLSFAGFRVDTGHGNNISGNEVYNAAASGFDVEFSENNTFAGNDAHDNGGTGFYMMVSITNNLTSNNISRNIYGIVMDNSSQRNRISNNSVSGGTYGIYLESSNNMTIAGNDMRNNSAEGLTVSNSSNNTITGNSVTHNSIRGIFMASDSGSNSLASNYVCFNDNMDINDSGPANAGQLDTCDYWNSWSENGHDGCTYRCSDVWHYFYGDVNGSLLLAPNSAEVFHSWLWNGQKGKVYALNGDANVQWANVTALGRNVSGGQSANDFAELDSLLGYAAEPDNVNITYSTDGSNPKEIRNMTLHKRPVPYVPQANSTPFNSTFKSGIVWDASQGGPQFNTTLNQDVAFVTEINASAPYDYEMRVPANLSTYKGASGVVDFWMELE
;
A
#
# COMPACT_ATOMS: atom_id res chain seq x y z
N PHE A 1 -2.47 -39.31 7.99
CA PHE A 1 -1.61 -39.45 9.18
C PHE A 1 -2.45 -39.12 10.39
N ASP A 2 -2.32 -39.89 11.45
CA ASP A 2 -3.13 -39.78 12.66
C ASP A 2 -2.18 -39.63 13.86
N VAL A 3 -2.28 -38.49 14.54
CA VAL A 3 -1.45 -38.09 15.68
C VAL A 3 -2.39 -37.73 16.83
N THR A 4 -2.90 -38.76 17.50
CA THR A 4 -3.85 -38.61 18.60
C THR A 4 -3.19 -38.99 19.93
N TRP A 5 -3.40 -38.16 20.97
CA TRP A 5 -2.76 -38.28 22.28
C TRP A 5 -1.24 -38.47 22.19
N SER A 6 -0.61 -37.74 21.27
CA SER A 6 0.80 -37.91 20.96
C SER A 6 1.52 -36.58 20.85
N ASP A 7 2.62 -36.47 21.58
CA ASP A 7 3.35 -35.22 21.72
C ASP A 7 4.74 -35.31 21.09
N THR A 8 5.28 -34.15 20.68
CA THR A 8 6.68 -33.99 20.24
C THR A 8 7.09 -34.82 19.01
N ASN A 9 6.14 -35.19 18.16
CA ASN A 9 6.44 -35.87 16.90
C ASN A 9 7.00 -34.91 15.85
N ASN A 10 7.80 -35.44 14.92
CA ASN A 10 8.27 -34.70 13.75
C ASN A 10 7.88 -35.43 12.47
N LEU A 11 7.06 -34.79 11.65
CA LEU A 11 6.65 -35.26 10.34
C LEU A 11 7.16 -34.29 9.30
N THR A 12 8.15 -34.72 8.51
CA THR A 12 8.76 -33.89 7.47
C THR A 12 8.65 -34.54 6.10
N GLY A 13 8.23 -33.78 5.07
CA GLY A 13 8.29 -34.23 3.68
C GLY A 13 7.31 -35.33 3.30
N ASN A 14 6.23 -35.53 4.08
CA ASN A 14 5.25 -36.57 3.82
C ASN A 14 4.17 -36.10 2.85
N THR A 15 3.46 -37.04 2.21
CA THR A 15 2.28 -36.73 1.39
C THR A 15 1.09 -37.59 1.82
N ALA A 16 -0.03 -36.93 2.13
CA ALA A 16 -1.33 -37.55 2.32
C ALA A 16 -2.24 -37.19 1.12
N ARG A 17 -2.70 -38.21 0.37
CA ARG A 17 -3.45 -38.03 -0.88
C ARG A 17 -4.69 -38.91 -0.94
N ASN A 18 -5.77 -38.37 -1.51
CA ASN A 18 -7.02 -39.10 -1.75
C ASN A 18 -7.64 -39.67 -0.45
N ASN A 19 -7.61 -38.93 0.65
CA ASN A 19 -8.23 -39.36 1.90
C ASN A 19 -9.71 -38.98 1.90
N THR A 20 -10.57 -39.86 2.40
CA THR A 20 -12.02 -39.59 2.47
C THR A 20 -12.42 -38.63 3.58
N VAL A 21 -11.49 -38.31 4.49
CA VAL A 21 -11.72 -37.40 5.62
C VAL A 21 -10.58 -36.37 5.69
N VAL A 22 -9.41 -36.74 6.20
CA VAL A 22 -8.36 -35.77 6.49
C VAL A 22 -6.99 -36.28 6.06
N GLY A 23 -6.13 -35.38 5.58
CA GLY A 23 -4.73 -35.70 5.27
C GLY A 23 -3.91 -35.98 6.53
N TYR A 24 -3.88 -35.00 7.44
CA TYR A 24 -3.17 -35.05 8.73
C TYR A 24 -4.14 -34.68 9.85
N TYR A 25 -4.38 -35.63 10.75
CA TYR A 25 -5.26 -35.46 11.91
C TYR A 25 -4.43 -35.37 13.18
N LEU A 26 -4.71 -34.36 13.99
CA LEU A 26 -4.21 -34.22 15.34
C LEU A 26 -5.39 -34.12 16.30
N GLU A 27 -5.34 -34.88 17.38
CA GLU A 27 -6.32 -34.77 18.47
C GLU A 27 -5.62 -34.85 19.83
N SER A 28 -5.94 -33.92 20.73
CA SER A 28 -5.38 -33.84 22.08
C SER A 28 -3.86 -34.02 22.12
N SER A 29 -3.16 -33.34 21.21
CA SER A 29 -1.74 -33.55 20.92
C SER A 29 -0.96 -32.24 20.92
N THR A 30 0.27 -32.28 21.44
CA THR A 30 1.05 -31.06 21.71
C THR A 30 2.50 -31.11 21.24
N GLY A 31 3.06 -29.94 20.91
CA GLY A 31 4.49 -29.81 20.59
C GLY A 31 4.93 -30.57 19.33
N ASN A 32 4.01 -30.97 18.45
CA ASN A 32 4.34 -31.68 17.23
C ASN A 32 4.82 -30.70 16.13
N SER A 33 5.69 -31.17 15.25
CA SER A 33 6.22 -30.41 14.12
C SER A 33 5.87 -31.08 12.79
N PHE A 34 5.25 -30.31 11.90
CA PHE A 34 4.89 -30.71 10.55
C PHE A 34 5.59 -29.75 9.58
N ALA A 35 6.64 -30.24 8.91
CA ALA A 35 7.43 -29.45 7.98
C ALA A 35 7.33 -29.98 6.55
N ASN A 36 7.06 -29.11 5.58
CA ASN A 36 7.11 -29.46 4.15
C ASN A 36 6.25 -30.67 3.77
N ASN A 37 5.11 -30.87 4.44
CA ASN A 37 4.18 -31.95 4.11
C ASN A 37 3.15 -31.49 3.09
N THR A 38 2.57 -32.44 2.36
CA THR A 38 1.54 -32.19 1.37
C THR A 38 0.25 -32.92 1.71
N ALA A 39 -0.85 -32.20 1.83
CA ALA A 39 -2.19 -32.78 1.89
C ALA A 39 -2.95 -32.44 0.61
N ASN A 40 -3.44 -33.45 -0.13
CA ASN A 40 -4.26 -33.18 -1.31
C ASN A 40 -5.42 -34.15 -1.49
N LYS A 41 -6.47 -33.67 -2.17
CA LYS A 41 -7.67 -34.50 -2.47
C LYS A 41 -8.23 -35.16 -1.22
N SER A 42 -8.40 -34.39 -0.16
CA SER A 42 -8.97 -34.80 1.12
C SER A 42 -10.14 -33.86 1.48
N VAL A 43 -10.92 -34.15 2.52
CA VAL A 43 -11.91 -33.16 3.01
C VAL A 43 -11.16 -32.00 3.64
N ASP A 44 -10.34 -32.31 4.64
CA ASP A 44 -9.38 -31.37 5.22
C ASP A 44 -7.94 -31.76 4.89
N GLY A 45 -7.09 -30.74 4.74
CA GLY A 45 -5.65 -30.95 4.62
C GLY A 45 -5.05 -31.38 5.95
N PHE A 46 -5.11 -30.45 6.92
CA PHE A 46 -4.63 -30.60 8.29
C PHE A 46 -5.78 -30.25 9.23
N ARG A 47 -6.13 -31.15 10.16
CA ARG A 47 -7.16 -30.90 11.17
C ARG A 47 -6.55 -31.07 12.56
N LEU A 48 -6.67 -30.04 13.38
CA LEU A 48 -6.24 -29.98 14.77
C LEU A 48 -7.49 -29.89 15.63
N LEU A 49 -7.72 -30.89 16.48
CA LEU A 49 -8.81 -30.89 17.45
C LEU A 49 -8.22 -30.87 18.86
N THR A 50 -8.54 -29.87 19.67
CA THR A 50 -8.03 -29.75 21.06
C THR A 50 -6.51 -29.94 21.15
N SER A 51 -5.77 -29.42 20.18
CA SER A 51 -4.34 -29.68 19.99
C SER A 51 -3.55 -28.39 20.05
N ASP A 52 -2.57 -28.35 20.95
CA ASP A 52 -1.96 -27.11 21.41
C ASP A 52 -0.45 -27.06 21.13
N GLY A 53 0.09 -25.86 20.89
CA GLY A 53 1.54 -25.66 20.82
C GLY A 53 2.23 -26.43 19.69
N ASN A 54 1.53 -26.75 18.61
CA ASN A 54 2.09 -27.45 17.45
C ASN A 54 2.64 -26.45 16.41
N MET A 55 3.59 -26.91 15.60
CA MET A 55 4.24 -26.13 14.56
C MET A 55 3.96 -26.72 13.17
N PHE A 56 3.46 -25.89 12.26
CA PHE A 56 3.25 -26.20 10.85
C PHE A 56 4.03 -25.21 10.01
N TYR A 57 5.05 -25.70 9.30
CA TYR A 57 5.93 -24.88 8.48
C TYR A 57 6.10 -25.41 7.06
N GLY A 58 5.91 -24.56 6.05
CA GLY A 58 6.19 -24.92 4.66
C GLY A 58 5.27 -25.99 4.08
N ASN A 59 4.11 -26.28 4.70
CA ASN A 59 3.21 -27.33 4.22
C ASN A 59 2.32 -26.80 3.09
N THR A 60 1.89 -27.69 2.20
CA THR A 60 0.98 -27.37 1.09
C THR A 60 -0.30 -28.19 1.21
N ALA A 61 -1.46 -27.54 1.20
CA ALA A 61 -2.78 -28.18 1.26
C ALA A 61 -3.65 -27.76 0.07
N PHE A 62 -4.10 -28.69 -0.77
CA PHE A 62 -4.83 -28.30 -1.98
C PHE A 62 -5.79 -29.31 -2.58
N ASN A 63 -6.74 -28.80 -3.39
CA ASN A 63 -7.85 -29.57 -3.97
C ASN A 63 -8.64 -30.30 -2.87
N LEU A 64 -9.20 -29.53 -1.94
CA LEU A 64 -9.84 -30.03 -0.73
C LEU A 64 -11.33 -29.78 -0.79
N SER A 65 -12.15 -30.69 -0.25
CA SER A 65 -13.60 -30.49 -0.26
C SER A 65 -14.13 -29.65 0.90
N PHE A 66 -13.28 -29.26 1.85
CA PHE A 66 -13.61 -28.31 2.91
C PHE A 66 -12.45 -27.32 3.17
N ALA A 67 -11.50 -27.62 4.07
CA ALA A 67 -10.49 -26.64 4.49
C ALA A 67 -9.03 -27.10 4.36
N GLY A 68 -8.11 -26.18 4.12
CA GLY A 68 -6.66 -26.45 4.16
C GLY A 68 -6.18 -26.82 5.56
N PHE A 69 -6.38 -25.89 6.48
CA PHE A 69 -6.15 -26.08 7.90
C PHE A 69 -7.45 -25.85 8.65
N ARG A 70 -7.85 -26.81 9.48
CA ARG A 70 -8.96 -26.65 10.42
C ARG A 70 -8.42 -26.76 11.84
N VAL A 71 -8.56 -25.70 12.63
CA VAL A 71 -8.13 -25.63 14.02
C VAL A 71 -9.37 -25.45 14.89
N ASP A 72 -9.74 -26.50 15.61
CA ASP A 72 -10.90 -26.51 16.50
C ASP A 72 -10.42 -26.67 17.94
N THR A 73 -10.71 -25.65 18.76
CA THR A 73 -10.31 -25.61 20.17
C THR A 73 -8.80 -25.82 20.35
N GLY A 74 -7.99 -25.34 19.40
CA GLY A 74 -6.54 -25.48 19.41
C GLY A 74 -5.85 -24.19 19.82
N HIS A 75 -4.88 -24.26 20.72
CA HIS A 75 -4.27 -23.08 21.33
C HIS A 75 -2.76 -23.00 21.11
N GLY A 76 -2.22 -21.79 20.97
CA GLY A 76 -0.77 -21.58 20.94
C GLY A 76 -0.04 -22.24 19.76
N ASN A 77 -0.74 -22.61 18.69
CA ASN A 77 -0.12 -23.22 17.52
C ASN A 77 0.56 -22.15 16.65
N ASN A 78 1.67 -22.54 16.01
CA ASN A 78 2.39 -21.72 15.05
C ASN A 78 2.23 -22.32 13.65
N ILE A 79 1.45 -21.66 12.80
CA ILE A 79 1.14 -22.07 11.43
C ILE A 79 1.75 -21.01 10.52
N SER A 80 2.96 -21.27 10.02
CA SER A 80 3.74 -20.27 9.26
C SER A 80 4.27 -20.79 7.93
N GLY A 81 4.31 -19.93 6.91
CA GLY A 81 4.87 -20.28 5.60
C GLY A 81 4.13 -21.42 4.88
N ASN A 82 2.85 -21.68 5.20
CA ASN A 82 2.07 -22.72 4.55
C ASN A 82 1.31 -22.16 3.35
N GLU A 83 1.04 -23.01 2.36
CA GLU A 83 0.33 -22.68 1.13
C GLU A 83 -0.98 -23.48 1.06
N VAL A 84 -2.10 -22.79 0.87
CA VAL A 84 -3.43 -23.41 0.74
C VAL A 84 -4.17 -22.86 -0.47
N TYR A 85 -4.59 -23.76 -1.35
CA TYR A 85 -5.37 -23.38 -2.53
C TYR A 85 -6.35 -24.43 -3.02
N ASN A 86 -7.37 -23.99 -3.76
CA ASN A 86 -8.45 -24.85 -4.25
C ASN A 86 -9.12 -25.66 -3.13
N ALA A 87 -9.26 -25.09 -1.92
CA ALA A 87 -10.17 -25.62 -0.91
C ALA A 87 -11.59 -25.14 -1.21
N ALA A 88 -12.59 -26.02 -1.12
CA ALA A 88 -13.97 -25.67 -1.47
C ALA A 88 -14.61 -24.67 -0.51
N ALA A 89 -14.20 -24.67 0.77
CA ALA A 89 -14.66 -23.72 1.78
C ALA A 89 -13.56 -22.72 2.14
N SER A 90 -12.71 -23.03 3.12
CA SER A 90 -11.75 -22.08 3.67
C SER A 90 -10.30 -22.49 3.46
N GLY A 91 -9.40 -21.53 3.28
CA GLY A 91 -7.97 -21.82 3.33
C GLY A 91 -7.58 -22.27 4.75
N PHE A 92 -7.88 -21.41 5.71
CA PHE A 92 -7.70 -21.62 7.14
C PHE A 92 -9.03 -21.40 7.84
N ASP A 93 -9.50 -22.40 8.58
CA ASP A 93 -10.72 -22.40 9.38
C ASP A 93 -10.35 -22.57 10.85
N VAL A 94 -10.66 -21.57 11.69
CA VAL A 94 -10.19 -21.48 13.07
C VAL A 94 -11.37 -21.19 13.98
N GLU A 95 -11.74 -22.18 14.80
CA GLU A 95 -12.91 -22.15 15.65
C GLU A 95 -12.51 -22.33 17.12
N PHE A 96 -13.10 -21.54 18.02
CA PHE A 96 -12.92 -21.64 19.48
C PHE A 96 -11.46 -21.66 19.95
N SER A 97 -10.58 -20.99 19.20
CA SER A 97 -9.13 -21.16 19.31
C SER A 97 -8.44 -19.89 19.77
N GLU A 98 -7.33 -20.05 20.50
CA GLU A 98 -6.66 -18.92 21.17
C GLU A 98 -5.15 -18.89 21.00
N ASN A 99 -4.58 -17.69 20.97
CA ASN A 99 -3.13 -17.48 21.00
C ASN A 99 -2.36 -18.18 19.85
N ASN A 100 -3.01 -18.47 18.73
CA ASN A 100 -2.34 -19.04 17.57
C ASN A 100 -1.69 -17.93 16.74
N THR A 101 -0.59 -18.29 16.06
CA THR A 101 0.11 -17.41 15.12
C THR A 101 -0.01 -17.97 13.71
N PHE A 102 -0.52 -17.15 12.80
CA PHE A 102 -0.57 -17.39 11.36
C PHE A 102 0.35 -16.39 10.67
N ALA A 103 1.54 -16.83 10.27
CA ALA A 103 2.58 -15.92 9.78
C ALA A 103 3.10 -16.32 8.39
N GLY A 104 3.03 -15.40 7.41
CA GLY A 104 3.64 -15.66 6.10
C GLY A 104 2.99 -16.79 5.30
N ASN A 105 1.72 -17.12 5.56
CA ASN A 105 1.01 -18.13 4.79
C ASN A 105 0.47 -17.53 3.48
N ASP A 106 0.29 -18.38 2.48
CA ASP A 106 -0.38 -18.05 1.22
C ASP A 106 -1.72 -18.80 1.15
N ALA A 107 -2.83 -18.07 1.09
CA ALA A 107 -4.17 -18.63 0.97
C ALA A 107 -4.82 -18.07 -0.31
N HIS A 108 -4.92 -18.88 -1.36
CA HIS A 108 -5.42 -18.38 -2.64
C HIS A 108 -6.33 -19.34 -3.40
N ASP A 109 -7.20 -18.78 -4.24
CA ASP A 109 -8.10 -19.56 -5.11
C ASP A 109 -8.98 -20.57 -4.31
N ASN A 110 -9.37 -20.23 -3.09
CA ASN A 110 -10.31 -21.02 -2.30
C ASN A 110 -11.75 -20.56 -2.56
N GLY A 111 -12.67 -21.53 -2.60
CA GLY A 111 -14.07 -21.33 -2.98
C GLY A 111 -14.90 -20.51 -1.98
N GLY A 112 -14.38 -20.25 -0.78
CA GLY A 112 -14.99 -19.41 0.25
C GLY A 112 -13.99 -18.41 0.81
N THR A 113 -13.50 -18.64 2.02
CA THR A 113 -12.72 -17.64 2.77
C THR A 113 -11.22 -17.99 2.79
N GLY A 114 -10.33 -17.02 2.66
CA GLY A 114 -8.90 -17.24 2.90
C GLY A 114 -8.63 -17.67 4.35
N PHE A 115 -9.05 -16.82 5.30
CA PHE A 115 -9.04 -17.08 6.74
C PHE A 115 -10.42 -16.84 7.35
N TYR A 116 -11.05 -17.87 7.89
CA TYR A 116 -12.26 -17.77 8.69
C TYR A 116 -11.93 -18.01 10.16
N MET A 117 -12.30 -17.06 11.03
CA MET A 117 -12.11 -17.17 12.48
C MET A 117 -13.43 -16.95 13.21
N MET A 118 -13.85 -17.94 13.98
CA MET A 118 -15.10 -17.93 14.72
C MET A 118 -14.85 -18.14 16.21
N VAL A 119 -15.47 -17.29 17.06
CA VAL A 119 -15.35 -17.36 18.54
C VAL A 119 -13.89 -17.52 18.98
N SER A 120 -12.97 -16.86 18.28
CA SER A 120 -11.52 -17.06 18.44
C SER A 120 -10.87 -15.80 18.99
N ILE A 121 -9.90 -15.97 19.89
CA ILE A 121 -9.41 -14.88 20.74
C ILE A 121 -7.88 -14.78 20.71
N THR A 122 -7.34 -13.56 20.72
CA THR A 122 -5.89 -13.29 20.82
C THR A 122 -5.00 -14.01 19.81
N ASN A 123 -5.53 -14.35 18.63
CA ASN A 123 -4.74 -14.88 17.53
C ASN A 123 -4.06 -13.75 16.75
N ASN A 124 -2.94 -14.07 16.10
CA ASN A 124 -2.15 -13.13 15.32
C ASN A 124 -2.03 -13.60 13.88
N LEU A 125 -2.61 -12.85 12.94
CA LEU A 125 -2.47 -13.04 11.50
C LEU A 125 -1.52 -11.98 10.98
N THR A 126 -0.31 -12.38 10.63
CA THR A 126 0.72 -11.44 10.19
C THR A 126 1.37 -11.81 8.87
N SER A 127 1.56 -10.83 7.99
CA SER A 127 2.35 -11.01 6.76
C SER A 127 1.84 -12.13 5.83
N ASN A 128 0.55 -12.46 5.88
CA ASN A 128 -0.05 -13.47 5.00
C ASN A 128 -0.42 -12.85 3.64
N ASN A 129 -0.31 -13.65 2.59
CA ASN A 129 -0.81 -13.34 1.24
C ASN A 129 -2.15 -14.05 1.04
N ILE A 130 -3.21 -13.29 0.78
CA ILE A 130 -4.57 -13.82 0.71
C ILE A 130 -5.20 -13.29 -0.57
N SER A 131 -5.35 -14.14 -1.57
CA SER A 131 -5.77 -13.68 -2.90
C SER A 131 -6.80 -14.56 -3.60
N ARG A 132 -7.74 -13.95 -4.34
CA ARG A 132 -8.74 -14.69 -5.15
C ARG A 132 -9.56 -15.71 -4.34
N ASN A 133 -9.91 -15.35 -3.11
CA ASN A 133 -10.92 -16.05 -2.30
C ASN A 133 -12.20 -15.20 -2.32
N ILE A 134 -13.40 -15.78 -2.16
CA ILE A 134 -14.64 -14.96 -2.10
C ILE A 134 -14.54 -13.93 -0.96
N TYR A 135 -14.10 -14.37 0.22
CA TYR A 135 -13.77 -13.51 1.34
C TYR A 135 -12.27 -13.65 1.67
N GLY A 136 -11.58 -12.54 1.92
CA GLY A 136 -10.18 -12.59 2.32
C GLY A 136 -10.01 -13.11 3.75
N ILE A 137 -10.31 -12.27 4.73
CA ILE A 137 -10.28 -12.59 6.17
C ILE A 137 -11.65 -12.28 6.76
N VAL A 138 -12.23 -13.23 7.49
CA VAL A 138 -13.49 -13.06 8.22
C VAL A 138 -13.26 -13.33 9.69
N MET A 139 -13.65 -12.38 10.53
CA MET A 139 -13.73 -12.56 11.99
C MET A 139 -15.21 -12.55 12.36
N ASP A 140 -15.67 -13.64 12.95
CA ASP A 140 -17.08 -13.93 13.15
C ASP A 140 -17.40 -14.28 14.61
N ASN A 141 -18.65 -14.03 14.97
CA ASN A 141 -19.33 -14.49 16.17
C ASN A 141 -18.51 -14.31 17.46
N SER A 142 -18.42 -13.06 17.94
CA SER A 142 -17.73 -12.72 19.19
C SER A 142 -16.23 -13.02 19.21
N SER A 143 -15.56 -13.00 18.06
CA SER A 143 -14.10 -13.01 18.01
C SER A 143 -13.54 -11.71 18.60
N GLN A 144 -12.48 -11.81 19.41
CA GLN A 144 -11.99 -10.66 20.18
C GLN A 144 -10.47 -10.62 20.33
N ARG A 145 -9.91 -9.40 20.43
CA ARG A 145 -8.48 -9.18 20.73
C ARG A 145 -7.52 -9.84 19.73
N ASN A 146 -7.99 -10.21 18.54
CA ASN A 146 -7.12 -10.74 17.50
C ASN A 146 -6.42 -9.57 16.80
N ARG A 147 -5.21 -9.85 16.32
CA ARG A 147 -4.40 -8.91 15.55
C ARG A 147 -4.32 -9.38 14.10
N ILE A 148 -4.68 -8.50 13.17
CA ILE A 148 -4.55 -8.70 11.74
C ILE A 148 -3.59 -7.62 11.25
N SER A 149 -2.35 -7.98 10.91
CA SER A 149 -1.37 -6.97 10.52
C SER A 149 -0.47 -7.33 9.35
N ASN A 150 -0.13 -6.35 8.52
CA ASN A 150 0.79 -6.51 7.39
C ASN A 150 0.38 -7.60 6.39
N ASN A 151 -0.92 -7.94 6.31
CA ASN A 151 -1.41 -8.92 5.34
C ASN A 151 -1.71 -8.23 4.00
N SER A 152 -1.54 -8.95 2.89
CA SER A 152 -2.02 -8.53 1.58
C SER A 152 -3.29 -9.30 1.25
N VAL A 153 -4.39 -8.58 1.02
CA VAL A 153 -5.73 -9.15 0.81
C VAL A 153 -6.33 -8.60 -0.48
N SER A 154 -6.50 -9.45 -1.51
CA SER A 154 -6.88 -8.95 -2.84
C SER A 154 -7.65 -9.91 -3.73
N GLY A 155 -8.35 -9.37 -4.73
CA GLY A 155 -9.00 -10.15 -5.79
C GLY A 155 -10.19 -10.99 -5.32
N GLY A 156 -10.71 -10.73 -4.12
CA GLY A 156 -11.93 -11.35 -3.60
C GLY A 156 -13.15 -10.46 -3.75
N THR A 157 -14.27 -10.86 -3.17
CA THR A 157 -15.44 -9.97 -3.01
C THR A 157 -15.20 -9.00 -1.88
N TYR A 158 -14.84 -9.52 -0.70
CA TYR A 158 -14.53 -8.71 0.48
C TYR A 158 -13.09 -8.94 0.92
N GLY A 159 -12.37 -7.87 1.29
CA GLY A 159 -11.03 -7.96 1.84
C GLY A 159 -11.06 -8.52 3.27
N ILE A 160 -11.23 -7.64 4.26
CA ILE A 160 -11.40 -8.01 5.67
C ILE A 160 -12.84 -7.74 6.09
N TYR A 161 -13.49 -8.71 6.72
CA TYR A 161 -14.86 -8.61 7.21
C TYR A 161 -14.93 -8.93 8.70
N LEU A 162 -15.36 -7.96 9.52
CA LEU A 162 -15.69 -8.16 10.92
C LEU A 162 -17.20 -8.29 11.07
N GLU A 163 -17.66 -9.43 11.56
CA GLU A 163 -19.05 -9.68 11.94
C GLU A 163 -19.09 -9.96 13.44
N SER A 164 -19.86 -9.16 14.18
CA SER A 164 -20.06 -9.37 15.61
C SER A 164 -18.75 -9.53 16.41
N SER A 165 -17.69 -8.80 16.05
CA SER A 165 -16.31 -9.00 16.53
C SER A 165 -15.71 -7.69 17.05
N ASN A 166 -15.20 -7.72 18.28
CA ASN A 166 -14.88 -6.51 19.04
C ASN A 166 -13.42 -6.48 19.49
N ASN A 167 -12.89 -5.27 19.77
CA ASN A 167 -11.53 -5.10 20.29
C ASN A 167 -10.45 -5.68 19.37
N MET A 168 -10.64 -5.56 18.07
CA MET A 168 -9.70 -6.02 17.04
C MET A 168 -8.59 -4.99 16.81
N THR A 169 -7.40 -5.47 16.44
CA THR A 169 -6.33 -4.60 15.93
C THR A 169 -6.05 -4.93 14.47
N ILE A 170 -6.40 -4.02 13.56
CA ILE A 170 -6.19 -4.14 12.12
C ILE A 170 -5.14 -3.11 11.71
N ALA A 171 -3.90 -3.54 11.43
CA ALA A 171 -2.79 -2.62 11.26
C ALA A 171 -1.87 -2.93 10.07
N GLY A 172 -1.59 -1.94 9.21
CA GLY A 172 -0.59 -2.10 8.14
C GLY A 172 -1.00 -3.07 7.02
N ASN A 173 -2.28 -3.42 6.88
CA ASN A 173 -2.72 -4.34 5.84
C ASN A 173 -2.93 -3.61 4.50
N ASP A 174 -2.74 -4.33 3.40
CA ASP A 174 -2.98 -3.89 2.02
C ASP A 174 -4.22 -4.61 1.47
N MET A 175 -5.34 -3.89 1.37
CA MET A 175 -6.65 -4.39 0.96
C MET A 175 -7.05 -3.77 -0.38
N ARG A 176 -6.84 -4.51 -1.48
CA ARG A 176 -6.97 -3.94 -2.83
C ARG A 176 -7.64 -4.85 -3.86
N ASN A 177 -8.25 -4.24 -4.87
CA ASN A 177 -8.87 -4.95 -5.99
C ASN A 177 -9.92 -5.97 -5.55
N ASN A 178 -10.70 -5.67 -4.50
CA ASN A 178 -11.84 -6.48 -4.11
C ASN A 178 -13.11 -5.96 -4.78
N SER A 179 -13.97 -6.85 -5.24
CA SER A 179 -15.15 -6.49 -6.04
C SER A 179 -16.28 -5.86 -5.21
N ALA A 180 -16.13 -5.75 -3.89
CA ALA A 180 -17.01 -5.03 -2.99
C ALA A 180 -16.20 -4.11 -2.07
N GLU A 181 -16.07 -4.46 -0.78
CA GLU A 181 -15.37 -3.64 0.21
C GLU A 181 -13.95 -4.13 0.54
N GLY A 182 -13.05 -3.19 0.80
CA GLY A 182 -11.73 -3.49 1.35
C GLY A 182 -11.80 -3.94 2.82
N LEU A 183 -12.49 -3.16 3.65
CA LEU A 183 -12.76 -3.48 5.06
C LEU A 183 -14.23 -3.22 5.41
N THR A 184 -14.91 -4.22 5.95
CA THR A 184 -16.27 -4.11 6.50
C THR A 184 -16.28 -4.36 8.00
N VAL A 185 -16.94 -3.48 8.76
CA VAL A 185 -17.16 -3.57 10.20
C VAL A 185 -18.67 -3.60 10.44
N SER A 186 -19.19 -4.77 10.86
CA SER A 186 -20.62 -5.06 11.05
C SER A 186 -20.86 -5.62 12.44
N ASN A 187 -21.84 -5.06 13.18
CA ASN A 187 -22.12 -5.35 14.59
C ASN A 187 -20.85 -5.39 15.48
N SER A 188 -19.87 -4.54 15.19
CA SER A 188 -18.50 -4.65 15.68
C SER A 188 -18.01 -3.32 16.22
N SER A 189 -17.47 -3.33 17.44
CA SER A 189 -17.16 -2.13 18.22
C SER A 189 -15.78 -2.18 18.87
N ASN A 190 -15.26 -0.99 19.21
CA ASN A 190 -13.97 -0.81 19.90
C ASN A 190 -12.77 -1.37 19.11
N ASN A 191 -12.83 -1.35 17.78
CA ASN A 191 -11.73 -1.82 16.94
C ASN A 191 -10.74 -0.69 16.65
N THR A 192 -9.46 -1.03 16.57
CA THR A 192 -8.37 -0.11 16.18
C THR A 192 -7.90 -0.46 14.77
N ILE A 193 -8.08 0.47 13.84
CA ILE A 193 -7.78 0.33 12.41
C ILE A 193 -6.72 1.37 12.06
N THR A 194 -5.46 0.97 11.85
CA THR A 194 -4.36 1.93 11.69
C THR A 194 -3.36 1.60 10.60
N GLY A 195 -2.92 2.61 9.85
CA GLY A 195 -1.84 2.44 8.87
C GLY A 195 -2.17 1.49 7.73
N ASN A 196 -3.46 1.21 7.45
CA ASN A 196 -3.85 0.30 6.37
C ASN A 196 -3.90 1.03 5.03
N SER A 197 -3.55 0.33 3.95
CA SER A 197 -3.74 0.76 2.56
C SER A 197 -4.97 0.07 1.99
N VAL A 198 -5.98 0.84 1.60
CA VAL A 198 -7.28 0.34 1.14
C VAL A 198 -7.63 1.01 -0.18
N THR A 199 -7.39 0.33 -1.30
CA THR A 199 -7.46 0.96 -2.62
C THR A 199 -8.12 0.10 -3.69
N HIS A 200 -8.71 0.73 -4.71
CA HIS A 200 -9.23 0.02 -5.89
C HIS A 200 -10.26 -1.05 -5.55
N ASN A 201 -11.10 -0.83 -4.53
CA ASN A 201 -12.23 -1.71 -4.24
C ASN A 201 -13.49 -1.18 -4.94
N SER A 202 -14.28 -2.08 -5.54
CA SER A 202 -15.33 -1.68 -6.48
C SER A 202 -16.59 -1.10 -5.84
N ILE A 203 -16.71 -1.13 -4.51
CA ILE A 203 -17.81 -0.49 -3.79
C ILE A 203 -17.26 0.51 -2.78
N ARG A 204 -16.63 0.05 -1.70
CA ARG A 204 -16.10 0.96 -0.66
C ARG A 204 -14.71 0.57 -0.20
N GLY A 205 -13.93 1.54 0.24
CA GLY A 205 -12.70 1.26 0.96
C GLY A 205 -13.01 0.66 2.32
N ILE A 206 -13.48 1.47 3.25
CA ILE A 206 -13.87 1.10 4.60
C ILE A 206 -15.36 1.39 4.80
N PHE A 207 -16.11 0.38 5.27
CA PHE A 207 -17.50 0.52 5.68
C PHE A 207 -17.69 0.15 7.15
N MET A 208 -18.24 1.07 7.93
CA MET A 208 -18.72 0.85 9.29
C MET A 208 -20.24 0.90 9.34
N ALA A 209 -20.88 -0.22 9.67
CA ALA A 209 -22.33 -0.35 9.70
C ALA A 209 -22.98 0.38 10.88
N SER A 210 -24.31 0.54 10.84
CA SER A 210 -25.05 1.34 11.82
C SER A 210 -25.02 0.82 13.26
N ASP A 211 -24.69 -0.45 13.43
CA ASP A 211 -24.53 -1.15 14.71
C ASP A 211 -23.06 -1.27 15.14
N SER A 212 -22.15 -0.60 14.44
CA SER A 212 -20.70 -0.70 14.65
C SER A 212 -20.14 0.61 15.17
N GLY A 213 -19.95 0.71 16.49
CA GLY A 213 -19.59 1.97 17.14
C GLY A 213 -18.24 1.96 17.85
N SER A 214 -17.77 3.15 18.23
CA SER A 214 -16.52 3.33 18.98
C SER A 214 -15.28 2.74 18.30
N ASN A 215 -15.27 2.65 16.98
CA ASN A 215 -14.10 2.22 16.20
C ASN A 215 -13.17 3.42 15.95
N SER A 216 -11.86 3.18 16.00
CA SER A 216 -10.84 4.21 15.79
C SER A 216 -10.06 3.93 14.52
N LEU A 217 -10.09 4.89 13.59
CA LEU A 217 -9.25 4.92 12.41
C LEU A 217 -8.07 5.88 12.67
N ALA A 218 -6.86 5.50 12.25
CA ALA A 218 -5.72 6.41 12.33
C ALA A 218 -4.67 6.13 11.25
N SER A 219 -4.29 7.15 10.49
CA SER A 219 -3.24 7.06 9.47
C SER A 219 -3.49 6.01 8.38
N ASN A 220 -4.75 5.73 8.05
CA ASN A 220 -5.11 4.85 6.95
C ASN A 220 -5.08 5.62 5.62
N TYR A 221 -4.66 4.94 4.55
CA TYR A 221 -4.71 5.43 3.18
C TYR A 221 -5.86 4.74 2.45
N VAL A 222 -6.99 5.43 2.33
CA VAL A 222 -8.24 4.88 1.78
C VAL A 222 -8.57 5.69 0.53
N CYS A 223 -8.11 5.21 -0.63
CA CYS A 223 -8.14 6.00 -1.86
C CYS A 223 -8.46 5.17 -3.08
N PHE A 224 -9.01 5.81 -4.11
CA PHE A 224 -9.28 5.19 -5.42
C PHE A 224 -10.26 4.02 -5.32
N ASN A 225 -11.24 4.09 -4.41
CA ASN A 225 -12.32 3.12 -4.33
C ASN A 225 -13.53 3.65 -5.13
N ASP A 226 -14.18 2.79 -5.92
CA ASP A 226 -15.04 3.23 -7.02
C ASP A 226 -16.26 4.07 -6.58
N ASN A 227 -16.86 3.76 -5.42
CA ASN A 227 -18.07 4.45 -4.95
C ASN A 227 -17.90 5.13 -3.59
N MET A 228 -16.92 4.77 -2.76
CA MET A 228 -16.58 5.57 -1.57
C MET A 228 -15.27 5.09 -0.97
N ASP A 229 -14.50 5.99 -0.38
CA ASP A 229 -13.40 5.59 0.48
C ASP A 229 -13.91 5.19 1.85
N ILE A 230 -14.56 6.10 2.59
CA ILE A 230 -15.02 5.83 3.96
C ILE A 230 -16.52 6.07 4.09
N ASN A 231 -17.26 5.04 4.50
CA ASN A 231 -18.67 5.13 4.84
C ASN A 231 -18.87 4.79 6.31
N ASP A 232 -19.25 5.77 7.11
CA ASP A 232 -19.54 5.60 8.53
C ASP A 232 -21.03 5.76 8.80
N SER A 233 -21.71 4.65 9.09
CA SER A 233 -23.10 4.67 9.54
C SER A 233 -23.23 4.49 11.06
N GLY A 234 -22.13 4.24 11.75
CA GLY A 234 -22.10 3.78 13.13
C GLY A 234 -21.93 4.92 14.15
N PRO A 235 -22.30 4.68 15.42
CA PRO A 235 -22.20 5.71 16.46
C PRO A 235 -20.77 5.81 17.02
N ALA A 236 -20.32 7.03 17.29
CA ALA A 236 -19.09 7.31 18.04
C ALA A 236 -17.80 6.72 17.45
N ASN A 237 -17.76 6.45 16.14
CA ASN A 237 -16.51 6.18 15.44
C ASN A 237 -15.71 7.48 15.30
N ALA A 238 -14.38 7.37 15.28
CA ALA A 238 -13.49 8.53 15.22
C ALA A 238 -12.21 8.25 14.44
N GLY A 239 -11.70 9.26 13.77
CA GLY A 239 -10.51 9.18 12.92
C GLY A 239 -9.46 10.24 13.23
N GLN A 240 -8.23 10.00 12.77
CA GLN A 240 -7.19 11.03 12.70
C GLN A 240 -6.11 10.68 11.67
N LEU A 241 -5.61 11.69 10.97
CA LEU A 241 -4.51 11.55 10.02
C LEU A 241 -4.80 10.55 8.89
N ASP A 242 -6.07 10.19 8.63
CA ASP A 242 -6.39 9.32 7.51
C ASP A 242 -6.37 10.12 6.18
N THR A 243 -6.29 9.41 5.06
CA THR A 243 -6.32 9.95 3.70
C THR A 243 -7.52 9.38 2.96
N CYS A 244 -8.44 10.24 2.52
CA CYS A 244 -9.58 9.89 1.67
C CYS A 244 -10.13 11.12 0.93
N ASP A 245 -10.78 10.94 -0.22
CA ASP A 245 -11.41 12.03 -0.97
C ASP A 245 -12.90 11.84 -1.22
N TYR A 246 -13.44 10.64 -0.98
CA TYR A 246 -14.88 10.40 -1.07
C TYR A 246 -15.43 9.68 0.17
N TRP A 247 -16.28 10.35 0.97
CA TRP A 247 -16.79 9.80 2.22
C TRP A 247 -18.30 10.05 2.43
N ASN A 248 -18.89 9.28 3.35
CA ASN A 248 -20.22 9.48 3.89
C ASN A 248 -20.18 9.46 5.41
N SER A 249 -20.66 10.55 6.03
CA SER A 249 -20.78 10.70 7.49
C SER A 249 -19.47 10.49 8.27
N TRP A 250 -18.33 10.77 7.65
CA TRP A 250 -17.00 10.68 8.27
C TRP A 250 -16.44 12.05 8.63
N SER A 251 -15.77 12.16 9.78
CA SER A 251 -15.10 13.38 10.22
C SER A 251 -13.93 13.09 11.16
N GLU A 252 -12.88 13.90 11.09
CA GLU A 252 -11.69 13.78 11.92
C GLU A 252 -11.43 15.06 12.69
N ASN A 253 -11.31 15.00 14.02
CA ASN A 253 -10.96 16.15 14.85
C ASN A 253 -11.80 17.42 14.60
N GLY A 254 -13.08 17.27 14.24
CA GLY A 254 -13.97 18.40 13.93
C GLY A 254 -13.86 18.95 12.50
N HIS A 255 -13.10 18.28 11.64
CA HIS A 255 -13.03 18.51 10.19
C HIS A 255 -13.88 17.47 9.46
N ASP A 256 -14.67 17.89 8.47
CA ASP A 256 -15.48 17.01 7.64
C ASP A 256 -14.59 16.21 6.68
N GLY A 257 -14.69 14.88 6.73
CA GLY A 257 -13.81 13.97 6.01
C GLY A 257 -12.42 13.78 6.62
N CYS A 258 -11.55 13.16 5.81
CA CYS A 258 -10.19 12.81 6.22
C CYS A 258 -9.26 14.02 6.38
N THR A 259 -8.23 13.87 7.22
CA THR A 259 -7.17 14.88 7.42
C THR A 259 -6.42 15.16 6.11
N TYR A 260 -6.15 14.12 5.33
CA TYR A 260 -5.51 14.21 4.03
C TYR A 260 -6.48 13.77 2.93
N ARG A 261 -6.23 14.18 1.70
CA ARG A 261 -7.02 13.77 0.55
C ARG A 261 -6.23 12.87 -0.38
N CYS A 262 -6.95 12.00 -1.08
CA CYS A 262 -6.37 11.20 -2.14
C CYS A 262 -5.89 12.12 -3.25
N SER A 263 -4.81 11.70 -3.87
CA SER A 263 -4.14 12.49 -4.89
C SER A 263 -3.99 11.66 -6.14
N ASP A 264 -4.75 12.05 -7.16
CA ASP A 264 -4.44 11.73 -8.55
C ASP A 264 -3.38 12.70 -9.13
N VAL A 265 -2.94 13.69 -8.33
CA VAL A 265 -1.99 14.70 -8.78
C VAL A 265 -0.61 14.09 -8.89
N TRP A 266 -0.15 13.29 -7.93
CA TRP A 266 1.26 12.93 -7.81
C TRP A 266 1.56 11.46 -8.14
N HIS A 267 2.54 11.25 -9.01
CA HIS A 267 3.29 10.00 -9.11
C HIS A 267 4.61 10.12 -8.34
N TYR A 268 4.98 9.04 -7.64
CA TYR A 268 6.21 8.96 -6.87
C TYR A 268 7.20 8.01 -7.56
N PHE A 269 8.40 8.51 -7.83
CA PHE A 269 9.46 7.76 -8.48
C PHE A 269 10.67 7.69 -7.55
N TYR A 270 11.21 6.50 -7.36
CA TYR A 270 12.44 6.29 -6.58
C TYR A 270 13.29 5.20 -7.22
N GLY A 271 14.59 5.21 -6.94
CA GLY A 271 15.50 4.21 -7.46
C GLY A 271 16.96 4.56 -7.23
N ASP A 272 17.82 3.68 -7.73
CA ASP A 272 19.27 3.84 -7.68
C ASP A 272 19.79 4.45 -8.97
N VAL A 273 20.82 5.29 -8.86
CA VAL A 273 21.44 5.99 -9.98
C VAL A 273 22.49 5.06 -10.59
N ASN A 274 22.06 4.14 -11.44
CA ASN A 274 22.95 3.30 -12.25
C ASN A 274 22.42 3.15 -13.67
N GLY A 275 23.30 2.92 -14.66
CA GLY A 275 22.84 2.79 -16.04
C GLY A 275 23.88 2.24 -17.01
N SER A 276 23.36 1.81 -18.17
CA SER A 276 24.14 1.30 -19.30
C SER A 276 23.65 1.91 -20.62
N LEU A 277 24.58 2.40 -21.43
CA LEU A 277 24.36 2.80 -22.82
C LEU A 277 24.53 1.58 -23.71
N LEU A 278 23.45 1.17 -24.37
CA LEU A 278 23.42 0.05 -25.31
C LEU A 278 23.37 0.58 -26.74
N LEU A 279 24.16 0.01 -27.64
CA LEU A 279 23.97 0.20 -29.08
C LEU A 279 23.13 -0.96 -29.62
N ALA A 280 21.99 -0.66 -30.24
CA ALA A 280 21.14 -1.61 -30.94
C ALA A 280 21.14 -1.27 -32.45
N PRO A 281 21.22 -2.26 -33.37
CA PRO A 281 20.35 -3.44 -33.33
C PRO A 281 21.09 -4.79 -33.43
N ASN A 282 20.55 -5.77 -32.68
CA ASN A 282 20.73 -7.24 -32.80
C ASN A 282 21.72 -7.97 -31.86
N SER A 283 22.51 -7.28 -31.02
CA SER A 283 23.33 -7.97 -29.99
C SER A 283 23.37 -7.35 -28.60
N ALA A 284 22.64 -6.24 -28.35
CA ALA A 284 22.64 -5.52 -27.06
C ALA A 284 24.07 -5.36 -26.49
N GLU A 285 24.97 -4.73 -27.27
CA GLU A 285 26.31 -4.43 -26.79
C GLU A 285 26.27 -3.21 -25.86
N VAL A 286 26.70 -3.40 -24.61
CA VAL A 286 26.89 -2.32 -23.63
C VAL A 286 28.11 -1.52 -24.05
N PHE A 287 27.88 -0.35 -24.62
CA PHE A 287 28.92 0.58 -25.03
C PHE A 287 29.52 1.34 -23.84
N HIS A 288 28.69 1.62 -22.82
CA HIS A 288 29.14 2.32 -21.63
C HIS A 288 28.28 1.93 -20.43
N SER A 289 28.88 1.34 -19.40
CA SER A 289 28.23 1.22 -18.08
C SER A 289 28.79 2.30 -17.17
N TRP A 290 27.93 3.05 -16.50
CA TRP A 290 28.38 3.91 -15.40
C TRP A 290 27.83 3.37 -14.09
N LEU A 291 28.76 3.06 -13.19
CA LEU A 291 28.45 2.93 -11.77
C LEU A 291 28.63 4.31 -11.18
N TRP A 292 27.54 4.89 -10.72
CA TRP A 292 27.61 6.10 -9.92
C TRP A 292 28.34 5.78 -8.61
N ASN A 293 29.39 6.55 -8.32
CA ASN A 293 30.33 6.31 -7.23
C ASN A 293 29.93 7.05 -5.93
N GLY A 294 28.67 7.48 -5.81
CA GLY A 294 28.18 8.28 -4.69
C GLY A 294 28.47 9.79 -4.78
N GLN A 295 28.86 10.31 -5.95
CA GLN A 295 29.03 11.74 -6.19
C GLN A 295 27.70 12.51 -6.17
N LYS A 296 27.66 13.75 -5.70
CA LYS A 296 26.42 14.54 -5.70
C LYS A 296 25.83 14.68 -7.12
N GLY A 297 24.53 14.87 -7.21
CA GLY A 297 23.86 15.10 -8.48
C GLY A 297 22.38 15.36 -8.31
N LYS A 298 21.66 15.47 -9.44
CA LYS A 298 20.21 15.69 -9.46
C LYS A 298 19.56 14.80 -10.50
N VAL A 299 18.32 14.43 -10.19
CA VAL A 299 17.39 13.81 -11.13
C VAL A 299 16.33 14.85 -11.47
N TYR A 300 16.02 14.98 -12.75
CA TYR A 300 15.00 15.87 -13.28
C TYR A 300 13.88 15.05 -13.91
N ALA A 301 12.64 15.50 -13.76
CA ALA A 301 11.49 15.03 -14.52
C ALA A 301 10.90 16.18 -15.35
N LEU A 302 10.69 15.91 -16.64
CA LEU A 302 10.21 16.83 -17.66
C LEU A 302 9.10 16.15 -18.47
N ASN A 303 8.17 16.90 -19.05
CA ASN A 303 7.36 16.35 -20.13
C ASN A 303 8.26 16.00 -21.33
N GLY A 304 8.00 14.89 -22.03
CA GLY A 304 8.93 14.33 -23.04
C GLY A 304 9.21 15.22 -24.26
N ASP A 305 8.37 16.24 -24.47
CA ASP A 305 8.54 17.21 -25.55
C ASP A 305 9.17 18.53 -25.06
N ALA A 306 9.58 18.62 -23.78
CA ALA A 306 10.22 19.80 -23.21
C ALA A 306 11.59 20.07 -23.84
N ASN A 307 11.88 21.34 -24.10
CA ASN A 307 13.19 21.77 -24.58
C ASN A 307 13.75 22.86 -23.64
N VAL A 308 14.17 22.43 -22.46
CA VAL A 308 14.62 23.32 -21.39
C VAL A 308 16.00 23.91 -21.67
N GLN A 309 16.09 25.23 -21.73
CA GLN A 309 17.36 25.95 -21.72
C GLN A 309 17.90 26.09 -20.29
N TRP A 310 18.65 25.10 -19.82
CA TRP A 310 19.19 25.04 -18.45
C TRP A 310 19.99 26.27 -17.99
N ALA A 311 20.60 27.00 -18.93
CA ALA A 311 21.29 28.26 -18.65
C ALA A 311 20.36 29.38 -18.13
N ASN A 312 19.05 29.28 -18.42
CA ASN A 312 18.04 30.30 -18.15
C ASN A 312 16.92 29.83 -17.22
N VAL A 313 17.06 28.69 -16.54
CA VAL A 313 15.99 28.24 -15.62
C VAL A 313 15.84 29.15 -14.40
N THR A 314 14.62 29.33 -13.92
CA THR A 314 14.31 30.14 -12.74
C THR A 314 13.45 29.33 -11.79
N ALA A 315 13.58 29.55 -10.48
CA ALA A 315 12.73 28.90 -9.50
C ALA A 315 11.26 29.29 -9.73
N LEU A 316 10.33 28.34 -9.63
CA LEU A 316 8.89 28.67 -9.68
C LEU A 316 8.51 29.56 -8.48
N GLY A 317 7.69 30.59 -8.69
CA GLY A 317 7.43 31.64 -7.71
C GLY A 317 8.45 32.78 -7.76
N ARG A 318 9.37 32.78 -8.74
CA ARG A 318 10.33 33.86 -8.99
C ARG A 318 10.25 34.35 -10.43
N ASN A 319 10.36 35.66 -10.58
CA ASN A 319 10.48 36.33 -11.87
C ASN A 319 11.95 36.26 -12.38
N VAL A 320 12.18 36.67 -13.62
CA VAL A 320 13.51 36.58 -14.28
C VAL A 320 14.61 37.44 -13.63
N SER A 321 14.25 38.39 -12.76
CA SER A 321 15.22 39.17 -11.98
C SER A 321 15.46 38.62 -10.57
N GLY A 322 14.83 37.49 -10.22
CA GLY A 322 14.92 36.84 -8.91
C GLY A 322 13.95 37.40 -7.86
N GLY A 323 13.13 38.37 -8.22
CA GLY A 323 12.04 38.88 -7.38
C GLY A 323 10.93 37.84 -7.21
N GLN A 324 10.10 38.00 -6.18
CA GLN A 324 8.91 37.16 -6.02
C GLN A 324 7.95 37.36 -7.20
N SER A 325 7.37 36.26 -7.65
CA SER A 325 6.27 36.24 -8.60
C SER A 325 5.04 35.66 -7.90
N ALA A 326 3.89 36.29 -8.09
CA ALA A 326 2.64 35.86 -7.49
C ALA A 326 1.91 34.92 -8.45
N ASN A 327 1.21 33.94 -7.88
CA ASN A 327 0.33 32.98 -8.56
C ASN A 327 1.01 31.92 -9.43
N ASP A 328 2.34 31.92 -9.62
CA ASP A 328 3.03 30.92 -10.46
C ASP A 328 2.62 29.46 -10.14
N PHE A 329 2.41 29.13 -8.87
CA PHE A 329 1.99 27.79 -8.47
C PHE A 329 0.54 27.49 -8.90
N ALA A 330 -0.38 28.44 -8.69
CA ALA A 330 -1.77 28.30 -9.11
C ALA A 330 -1.91 28.31 -10.64
N GLU A 331 -1.05 29.05 -11.34
CA GLU A 331 -0.96 29.03 -12.80
C GLU A 331 -0.48 27.67 -13.30
N LEU A 332 0.52 27.06 -12.65
CA LEU A 332 0.98 25.73 -13.01
C LEU A 332 -0.13 24.69 -12.76
N ASP A 333 -0.89 24.80 -11.67
CA ASP A 333 -2.06 23.96 -11.45
C ASP A 333 -3.12 24.12 -12.53
N SER A 334 -3.39 25.35 -12.96
CA SER A 334 -4.32 25.59 -14.06
C SER A 334 -3.87 24.93 -15.36
N LEU A 335 -2.56 24.90 -15.63
CA LEU A 335 -2.03 24.28 -16.85
C LEU A 335 -1.97 22.75 -16.78
N LEU A 336 -1.78 22.20 -15.58
CA LEU A 336 -1.81 20.76 -15.33
C LEU A 336 -3.22 20.21 -15.14
N GLY A 337 -4.23 21.09 -15.04
CA GLY A 337 -5.63 20.71 -14.81
C GLY A 337 -5.95 20.39 -13.35
N TYR A 338 -5.14 20.84 -12.40
CA TYR A 338 -5.23 20.52 -10.97
C TYR A 338 -5.68 21.68 -10.07
N ALA A 339 -6.20 22.78 -10.65
CA ALA A 339 -6.58 23.96 -9.86
C ALA A 339 -7.66 23.68 -8.80
N ALA A 340 -8.52 22.68 -9.02
CA ALA A 340 -9.52 22.24 -8.05
C ALA A 340 -9.01 21.14 -7.10
N GLU A 341 -7.84 20.55 -7.39
CA GLU A 341 -7.32 19.45 -6.60
C GLU A 341 -6.77 19.95 -5.26
N PRO A 342 -7.07 19.22 -4.18
CA PRO A 342 -6.81 19.68 -2.82
C PRO A 342 -5.36 19.56 -2.34
N ASP A 343 -4.52 18.86 -3.09
CA ASP A 343 -3.11 18.68 -2.83
C ASP A 343 -2.26 19.03 -4.05
N ASN A 344 -2.81 19.91 -4.90
CA ASN A 344 -2.17 20.43 -6.09
C ASN A 344 -0.81 21.13 -5.82
N VAL A 345 -0.14 21.58 -6.87
CA VAL A 345 1.18 22.20 -6.78
C VAL A 345 1.14 23.42 -5.85
N ASN A 346 0.11 24.26 -5.95
CA ASN A 346 -0.08 25.44 -5.12
C ASN A 346 -0.15 25.11 -3.63
N ILE A 347 -1.03 24.18 -3.25
CA ILE A 347 -1.21 23.76 -1.86
C ILE A 347 0.03 23.03 -1.37
N THR A 348 0.67 22.22 -2.22
CA THR A 348 1.84 21.43 -1.84
C THR A 348 3.06 22.32 -1.58
N TYR A 349 3.36 23.25 -2.47
CA TYR A 349 4.61 24.00 -2.47
C TYR A 349 4.51 25.37 -1.81
N SER A 350 3.32 25.94 -1.67
CA SER A 350 3.14 27.33 -1.23
C SER A 350 2.12 27.48 -0.10
N THR A 351 2.21 28.59 0.63
CA THR A 351 1.26 28.93 1.70
C THR A 351 0.03 29.68 1.19
N ASP A 352 0.15 30.38 0.06
CA ASP A 352 -0.84 31.35 -0.42
C ASP A 352 -0.85 31.56 -1.95
N GLY A 353 -0.21 30.68 -2.72
CA GLY A 353 -0.04 30.86 -4.17
C GLY A 353 1.18 31.66 -4.59
N SER A 354 1.89 32.31 -3.66
CA SER A 354 3.01 33.19 -3.98
C SER A 354 4.26 32.88 -3.14
N ASN A 355 4.08 32.48 -1.89
CA ASN A 355 5.16 32.22 -0.95
C ASN A 355 5.41 30.72 -0.80
N PRO A 356 6.58 30.20 -1.21
CA PRO A 356 6.91 28.81 -0.99
C PRO A 356 6.98 28.47 0.50
N LYS A 357 6.47 27.31 0.91
CA LYS A 357 6.57 26.80 2.29
C LYS A 357 8.03 26.58 2.71
N GLU A 358 8.85 26.17 1.75
CA GLU A 358 10.28 25.96 1.92
C GLU A 358 11.01 26.32 0.63
N ILE A 359 12.25 26.81 0.76
CA ILE A 359 13.10 27.19 -0.38
C ILE A 359 14.52 26.66 -0.17
N ARG A 360 15.18 26.32 -1.27
CA ARG A 360 16.57 25.88 -1.27
C ARG A 360 17.33 26.46 -2.46
N ASN A 361 18.60 26.82 -2.24
CA ASN A 361 19.50 27.17 -3.34
C ASN A 361 20.05 25.88 -3.94
N MET A 362 19.89 25.71 -5.25
CA MET A 362 20.39 24.54 -5.97
C MET A 362 21.42 24.99 -7.01
N THR A 363 22.37 24.11 -7.36
CA THR A 363 23.21 24.32 -8.53
C THR A 363 22.70 23.42 -9.63
N LEU A 364 22.15 23.95 -10.71
CA LEU A 364 21.59 23.17 -11.83
C LEU A 364 22.44 23.44 -13.07
N HIS A 365 23.00 22.40 -13.68
CA HIS A 365 23.93 22.51 -14.82
C HIS A 365 25.06 23.52 -14.57
N LYS A 366 25.73 23.40 -13.43
CA LYS A 366 26.83 24.28 -12.95
C LYS A 366 26.43 25.75 -12.70
N ARG A 367 25.15 26.10 -12.69
CA ARG A 367 24.67 27.45 -12.39
C ARG A 367 23.89 27.49 -11.07
N PRO A 368 24.14 28.46 -10.17
CA PRO A 368 23.32 28.64 -8.99
C PRO A 368 21.92 29.14 -9.37
N VAL A 369 20.90 28.43 -8.87
CA VAL A 369 19.49 28.78 -8.96
C VAL A 369 18.98 28.99 -7.53
N PRO A 370 18.85 30.25 -7.08
CA PRO A 370 18.42 30.52 -5.72
C PRO A 370 16.91 30.31 -5.57
N TYR A 371 16.48 30.06 -4.34
CA TYR A 371 15.08 30.04 -3.93
C TYR A 371 14.17 29.01 -4.62
N VAL A 372 14.72 27.87 -5.05
CA VAL A 372 13.93 26.77 -5.61
C VAL A 372 12.94 26.28 -4.55
N PRO A 373 11.61 26.33 -4.78
CA PRO A 373 10.62 25.89 -3.81
C PRO A 373 10.81 24.39 -3.53
N GLN A 374 10.55 23.93 -2.31
CA GLN A 374 10.75 22.55 -1.89
C GLN A 374 9.48 21.97 -1.27
N ALA A 375 9.21 20.70 -1.57
CA ALA A 375 8.28 19.86 -0.83
C ALA A 375 8.91 18.47 -0.63
N ASN A 376 8.55 17.79 0.46
CA ASN A 376 8.93 16.39 0.67
C ASN A 376 8.54 15.56 -0.55
N SER A 377 9.38 14.65 -1.05
CA SER A 377 9.05 13.89 -2.25
C SER A 377 7.83 12.98 -2.04
N THR A 378 7.67 12.37 -0.87
CA THR A 378 6.44 11.64 -0.48
C THR A 378 5.83 12.23 0.81
N PRO A 379 4.55 11.99 1.12
CA PRO A 379 3.93 12.48 2.37
C PRO A 379 4.59 11.94 3.65
N PHE A 380 5.22 10.76 3.57
CA PHE A 380 5.73 10.02 4.71
C PHE A 380 7.26 10.07 4.86
N ASN A 381 7.98 10.64 3.89
CA ASN A 381 9.45 10.73 3.89
C ASN A 381 9.92 12.17 3.78
N SER A 382 10.70 12.62 4.77
CA SER A 382 11.31 13.97 4.79
C SER A 382 12.78 13.99 4.33
N THR A 383 13.34 12.83 3.97
CA THR A 383 14.74 12.69 3.53
C THR A 383 14.94 13.24 2.12
N PHE A 384 13.97 13.03 1.24
CA PHE A 384 13.99 13.54 -0.14
C PHE A 384 13.03 14.70 -0.31
N LYS A 385 13.46 15.68 -1.09
CA LYS A 385 12.65 16.83 -1.46
C LYS A 385 12.72 17.08 -2.95
N SER A 386 11.56 17.34 -3.53
CA SER A 386 11.42 17.72 -4.93
C SER A 386 11.20 19.22 -5.01
N GLY A 387 11.90 19.90 -5.91
CA GLY A 387 11.69 21.31 -6.24
C GLY A 387 11.23 21.53 -7.67
N ILE A 388 10.89 22.78 -7.99
CA ILE A 388 10.34 23.16 -9.30
C ILE A 388 11.07 24.36 -9.89
N VAL A 389 11.48 24.24 -11.14
CA VAL A 389 12.03 25.34 -11.95
C VAL A 389 11.29 25.45 -13.28
N TRP A 390 11.35 26.62 -13.91
CA TRP A 390 10.76 26.88 -15.22
C TRP A 390 11.77 27.53 -16.17
N ASP A 391 11.60 27.35 -17.47
CA ASP A 391 12.49 27.90 -18.50
C ASP A 391 12.13 29.35 -18.85
N ALA A 392 12.90 30.30 -18.30
CA ALA A 392 12.69 31.73 -18.55
C ALA A 392 13.09 32.18 -19.96
N SER A 393 13.80 31.36 -20.73
CA SER A 393 14.14 31.72 -22.11
C SER A 393 12.92 31.73 -23.04
N GLN A 394 11.82 31.09 -22.63
CA GLN A 394 10.57 31.01 -23.39
C GLN A 394 9.69 32.27 -23.27
N GLY A 395 10.23 33.31 -22.60
CA GLY A 395 9.69 34.66 -22.61
C GLY A 395 8.87 35.01 -21.36
N GLY A 396 8.48 36.29 -21.31
CA GLY A 396 7.75 36.88 -20.18
C GLY A 396 8.66 37.24 -18.99
N PRO A 397 8.18 38.11 -18.08
CA PRO A 397 8.93 38.45 -16.87
C PRO A 397 8.82 37.36 -15.79
N GLN A 398 7.84 36.47 -15.88
CA GLN A 398 7.53 35.41 -14.91
C GLN A 398 6.80 34.25 -15.60
N PHE A 399 6.69 33.12 -14.92
CA PHE A 399 5.84 32.00 -15.34
C PHE A 399 4.40 32.49 -15.50
N ASN A 400 3.68 32.00 -16.52
CA ASN A 400 2.26 32.32 -16.71
C ASN A 400 1.56 31.35 -17.66
N THR A 401 0.23 31.36 -17.60
CA THR A 401 -0.65 30.50 -18.42
C THR A 401 -0.81 30.92 -19.88
N THR A 402 -0.20 32.03 -20.31
CA THR A 402 -0.27 32.48 -21.71
C THR A 402 0.89 31.94 -22.52
N LEU A 403 2.09 31.91 -21.93
CA LEU A 403 3.31 31.44 -22.59
C LEU A 403 3.56 29.95 -22.41
N ASN A 404 2.97 29.34 -21.36
CA ASN A 404 3.12 27.92 -21.03
C ASN A 404 4.58 27.50 -21.08
N GLN A 405 5.44 28.14 -20.29
CA GLN A 405 6.87 27.84 -20.31
C GLN A 405 7.13 26.41 -19.83
N ASP A 406 8.20 25.77 -20.31
CA ASP A 406 8.58 24.43 -19.85
C ASP A 406 8.95 24.44 -18.37
N VAL A 407 8.57 23.38 -17.66
CA VAL A 407 8.80 23.19 -16.23
C VAL A 407 9.59 21.92 -15.98
N ALA A 408 10.44 21.94 -14.96
CA ALA A 408 11.21 20.80 -14.51
C ALA A 408 11.02 20.59 -13.01
N PHE A 409 10.68 19.36 -12.66
CA PHE A 409 10.76 18.89 -11.28
C PHE A 409 12.18 18.39 -11.05
N VAL A 410 12.78 18.70 -9.90
CA VAL A 410 14.17 18.35 -9.59
C VAL A 410 14.29 17.79 -8.18
N THR A 411 15.02 16.70 -8.00
CA THR A 411 15.39 16.14 -6.68
C THR A 411 16.90 15.96 -6.62
N GLU A 412 17.49 16.14 -5.45
CA GLU A 412 18.91 15.83 -5.25
C GLU A 412 19.09 14.34 -4.99
N ILE A 413 20.18 13.79 -5.53
CA ILE A 413 20.57 12.40 -5.25
C ILE A 413 21.17 12.34 -3.84
N ASN A 414 20.72 11.38 -3.03
CA ASN A 414 21.18 11.11 -1.68
C ASN A 414 21.49 9.61 -1.46
N ALA A 415 22.77 9.25 -1.64
CA ALA A 415 23.26 7.86 -1.50
C ALA A 415 23.18 7.26 -0.07
N SER A 416 22.78 8.05 0.93
CA SER A 416 22.70 7.61 2.34
C SER A 416 21.33 7.08 2.76
N ALA A 417 20.40 7.04 1.81
CA ALA A 417 19.03 6.56 1.96
C ALA A 417 18.87 5.13 1.38
N PRO A 418 17.73 4.44 1.62
CA PRO A 418 17.47 3.11 1.06
C PRO A 418 17.44 3.03 -0.48
N TYR A 419 17.41 4.17 -1.17
CA TYR A 419 17.54 4.34 -2.62
C TYR A 419 18.25 5.67 -2.88
N ASP A 420 18.85 5.85 -4.05
CA ASP A 420 19.64 7.06 -4.36
C ASP A 420 18.79 8.32 -4.60
N TYR A 421 17.58 8.18 -5.14
CA TYR A 421 16.66 9.31 -5.34
C TYR A 421 15.21 8.93 -5.06
N GLU A 422 14.42 9.94 -4.65
CA GLU A 422 12.96 9.90 -4.64
C GLU A 422 12.41 11.27 -5.07
N MET A 423 11.39 11.25 -5.91
CA MET A 423 10.79 12.43 -6.54
C MET A 423 9.26 12.30 -6.61
N ARG A 424 8.56 13.42 -6.40
CA ARG A 424 7.17 13.59 -6.85
C ARG A 424 7.10 14.29 -8.18
N VAL A 425 6.23 13.79 -9.04
CA VAL A 425 5.98 14.32 -10.38
C VAL A 425 4.47 14.37 -10.61
N PRO A 426 3.91 15.49 -11.10
CA PRO A 426 2.49 15.54 -11.41
C PRO A 426 2.12 14.52 -12.50
N ALA A 427 1.01 13.78 -12.36
CA ALA A 427 0.61 12.75 -13.33
C ALA A 427 0.35 13.36 -14.73
N ASN A 428 -0.26 14.55 -14.78
CA ASN A 428 -0.48 15.31 -16.00
C ASN A 428 0.76 16.07 -16.50
N LEU A 429 1.94 15.91 -15.89
CA LEU A 429 3.17 16.42 -16.49
C LEU A 429 3.38 15.80 -17.89
N SER A 430 3.05 14.53 -18.05
CA SER A 430 3.16 13.78 -19.32
C SER A 430 2.39 14.41 -20.50
N THR A 431 1.32 15.15 -20.20
CA THR A 431 0.43 15.80 -21.19
C THR A 431 0.50 17.32 -21.15
N TYR A 432 1.33 17.90 -20.28
CA TYR A 432 1.58 19.33 -20.21
C TYR A 432 1.93 19.90 -21.59
N LYS A 433 1.32 21.04 -21.96
CA LYS A 433 1.42 21.67 -23.30
C LYS A 433 0.97 20.79 -24.47
N GLY A 434 0.12 19.78 -24.22
CA GLY A 434 -0.34 18.84 -25.25
C GLY A 434 0.74 17.85 -25.67
N ALA A 435 1.70 17.57 -24.77
CA ALA A 435 2.77 16.61 -24.99
C ALA A 435 2.24 15.17 -25.21
N SER A 436 3.10 14.34 -25.78
CA SER A 436 2.80 12.98 -26.26
C SER A 436 2.42 11.93 -25.20
N GLY A 437 2.31 12.30 -23.92
CA GLY A 437 2.02 11.37 -22.82
C GLY A 437 3.26 10.69 -22.23
N VAL A 438 4.45 11.27 -22.44
CA VAL A 438 5.73 10.75 -21.94
C VAL A 438 6.33 11.73 -20.91
N VAL A 439 7.00 11.18 -19.90
CA VAL A 439 7.84 11.94 -18.96
C VAL A 439 9.28 11.45 -19.12
N ASP A 440 10.19 12.37 -19.36
CA ASP A 440 11.62 12.08 -19.48
C ASP A 440 12.34 12.34 -18.16
N PHE A 441 13.16 11.39 -17.76
CA PHE A 441 14.05 11.51 -16.61
C PHE A 441 15.48 11.79 -17.06
N TRP A 442 16.03 12.90 -16.57
CA TRP A 442 17.41 13.31 -16.85
C TRP A 442 18.23 13.27 -15.57
N MET A 443 19.51 12.92 -15.69
CA MET A 443 20.43 12.89 -14.56
C MET A 443 21.60 13.83 -14.81
N GLU A 444 21.86 14.72 -13.86
CA GLU A 444 23.10 15.50 -13.78
C GLU A 444 23.96 14.91 -12.67
N LEU A 445 25.12 14.37 -13.03
CA LEU A 445 26.12 13.86 -12.10
C LEU A 445 27.24 14.91 -11.96
N GLU A 446 27.61 15.27 -10.72
CA GLU A 446 28.64 16.29 -10.43
C GLU A 446 30.06 15.74 -10.30
#